data_AF-A0A178DXW1-F1
#
_entry.id   AF-A0A178DXW1-F1
#
_cell.length_a   1.000
_cell.length_b   1.000
_cell.length_c   1.000
_cell.angle_alpha   90.00
_cell.angle_beta   90.00
_cell.angle_gamma   90.00
#
_symmetry.space_group_name_H-M   'P 1'
#
loop_
_entity.id
_entity.type
_entity.pdbx_description
1 polymer ?
#
loop_
_entity_poly.entity_id
_entity_poly.type
_entity_poly.pdbx_seq_one_letter_code
_entity_poly.pdbx_strand_id
1 'polypeptide(L)'
;MAWHQIMAILVPPSIGVVFQYLVRRVDSWTLIDEAMIFGMNNPQRVYDTLSAVLRSEEALNRFEHGDLLSRAVFRRCDVDFCRYLASYSPESVSESLSSRSCRGSLASWPAGLKIFLCSSSAISNEGYISGLWEDALLLGNLGSIETLLQNGVKSTSEDWFKFNEIIDVQKREKEFTFRINAALNVERREREDNTLRRQREDDEWRRQRKSEEGYKPLVKLMAQSLPHLRRDSNTYYLYHYPTLCVTAAEALWSAGHHNKSGGTGKHLREILWTSISTKERPWAFVWPIFCWLADHGADVTWAHPVLLTTSAHVITRIAKIKIGGHPAEFKELHHVLNLATLPCRDCCTCYCSEGGCTILACGVSRHNGFGWHTSGRIERHFRPFFFRTVDGNRNLRWMSSAILRILTFEELSLTHTCCYRILEETGWWSPPLFQDHFERPSREEAQDIYHSEREGIALLEVLIPEFEEAWDNYEGSFGRFMGAVWKPRMKKVQKELRKSMKSPDEIFRSTGVYLQKADGKYVSDSEDDTDTESGGDIWDDTDSEGLENCVKNEDEDRDTENENEDDDGYTTAAED
;
A
#
# COMPACT_ATOMS: atom_id res chain seq x y z
N MET A 1 -23.64 13.56 -38.08
CA MET A 1 -22.19 13.54 -37.79
C MET A 1 -21.74 14.49 -36.65
N ALA A 2 -22.63 14.98 -35.78
CA ALA A 2 -22.24 15.84 -34.63
C ALA A 2 -22.61 15.25 -33.24
N TRP A 3 -23.13 14.02 -33.18
CA TRP A 3 -23.58 13.38 -31.93
C TRP A 3 -22.58 12.35 -31.36
N HIS A 4 -21.63 11.86 -32.16
CA HIS A 4 -20.63 10.87 -31.71
C HIS A 4 -19.46 11.46 -30.92
N GLN A 5 -19.24 12.78 -30.98
CA GLN A 5 -18.14 13.43 -30.25
C GLN A 5 -18.50 13.82 -28.81
N ILE A 6 -19.79 13.90 -28.45
CA ILE A 6 -20.23 14.24 -27.08
C ILE A 6 -20.33 13.00 -26.19
N MET A 7 -20.56 11.81 -26.77
CA MET A 7 -20.63 10.54 -26.02
C MET A 7 -19.26 9.88 -25.76
N ALA A 8 -18.16 10.44 -26.27
CA ALA A 8 -16.81 9.89 -26.11
C ALA A 8 -16.13 10.25 -24.78
N ILE A 9 -16.74 11.07 -23.93
CA ILE A 9 -16.07 11.66 -22.75
C ILE A 9 -16.46 11.01 -21.42
N LEU A 10 -17.52 10.17 -21.32
CA LEU A 10 -17.98 9.71 -19.98
C LEU A 10 -18.24 8.21 -19.75
N VAL A 11 -18.23 7.32 -20.75
CA VAL A 11 -18.32 5.86 -20.51
C VAL A 11 -17.59 5.10 -21.64
N PRO A 12 -16.77 4.07 -21.35
CA PRO A 12 -16.13 3.26 -22.39
C PRO A 12 -17.17 2.61 -23.34
N PRO A 13 -16.95 2.63 -24.68
CA PRO A 13 -17.90 2.16 -25.69
C PRO A 13 -18.33 0.68 -25.56
N SER A 14 -17.54 -0.14 -24.86
CA SER A 14 -17.81 -1.56 -24.65
C SER A 14 -18.94 -1.84 -23.65
N ILE A 15 -19.22 -0.94 -22.70
CA ILE A 15 -20.22 -1.16 -21.64
C ILE A 15 -21.63 -0.79 -22.13
N GLY A 16 -21.77 0.28 -22.90
CA GLY A 16 -23.08 0.74 -23.40
C GLY A 16 -23.73 -0.20 -24.41
N VAL A 17 -22.93 -0.82 -25.29
CA VAL A 17 -23.40 -1.80 -26.28
C VAL A 17 -23.81 -3.11 -25.61
N VAL A 18 -23.08 -3.54 -24.58
CA VAL A 18 -23.43 -4.70 -23.76
C VAL A 18 -24.74 -4.41 -23.01
N PHE A 19 -24.88 -3.30 -22.29
CA PHE A 19 -26.13 -2.98 -21.60
C PHE A 19 -27.35 -2.87 -22.53
N GLN A 20 -27.22 -2.25 -23.71
CA GLN A 20 -28.30 -2.21 -24.71
C GLN A 20 -28.64 -3.61 -25.27
N TYR A 21 -27.65 -4.51 -25.37
CA TYR A 21 -27.85 -5.90 -25.78
C TYR A 21 -28.51 -6.73 -24.66
N LEU A 22 -28.13 -6.54 -23.39
CA LEU A 22 -28.66 -7.26 -22.24
C LEU A 22 -30.11 -6.84 -21.91
N VAL A 23 -30.43 -5.56 -22.03
CA VAL A 23 -31.79 -5.01 -21.86
C VAL A 23 -32.77 -5.56 -22.91
N ARG A 24 -32.29 -5.96 -24.09
CA ARG A 24 -33.13 -6.49 -25.19
C ARG A 24 -33.45 -7.99 -25.11
N ARG A 25 -32.91 -8.74 -24.14
CA ARG A 25 -33.01 -10.22 -24.10
C ARG A 25 -33.61 -10.80 -22.82
N VAL A 26 -34.34 -10.00 -22.07
CA VAL A 26 -34.84 -10.33 -20.72
C VAL A 26 -36.01 -11.32 -20.78
N ASP A 27 -35.72 -12.62 -20.70
CA ASP A 27 -36.66 -13.61 -20.16
C ASP A 27 -36.05 -14.47 -19.04
N SER A 28 -34.75 -14.36 -18.74
CA SER A 28 -34.16 -14.98 -17.54
C SER A 28 -32.82 -14.33 -17.15
N TRP A 29 -32.72 -13.81 -15.92
CA TRP A 29 -31.50 -13.20 -15.38
C TRP A 29 -31.33 -13.41 -13.87
N THR A 30 -30.07 -13.63 -13.43
CA THR A 30 -29.53 -13.39 -12.07
C THR A 30 -28.32 -12.44 -12.15
N LEU A 31 -28.58 -11.13 -12.24
CA LEU A 31 -27.59 -10.06 -12.47
C LEU A 31 -26.43 -9.99 -11.43
N ILE A 32 -26.67 -10.52 -10.24
CA ILE A 32 -25.73 -10.51 -9.10
C ILE A 32 -24.51 -11.39 -9.38
N ASP A 33 -24.73 -12.56 -9.99
CA ASP A 33 -23.65 -13.53 -10.20
C ASP A 33 -22.69 -13.04 -11.29
N GLU A 34 -23.21 -12.40 -12.34
CA GLU A 34 -22.39 -11.87 -13.44
C GLU A 34 -21.61 -10.60 -13.06
N ALA A 35 -22.19 -9.69 -12.27
CA ALA A 35 -21.47 -8.50 -11.78
C ALA A 35 -20.22 -8.88 -10.95
N MET A 36 -20.30 -9.98 -10.19
CA MET A 36 -19.16 -10.56 -9.49
C MET A 36 -18.19 -11.27 -10.45
N ILE A 37 -18.68 -11.99 -11.46
CA ILE A 37 -17.83 -12.65 -12.49
C ILE A 37 -17.01 -11.62 -13.28
N PHE A 38 -17.54 -10.43 -13.56
CA PHE A 38 -16.84 -9.37 -14.29
C PHE A 38 -15.91 -8.51 -13.42
N GLY A 39 -15.69 -8.86 -12.15
CA GLY A 39 -14.75 -8.16 -11.26
C GLY A 39 -15.14 -6.70 -11.00
N MET A 40 -16.43 -6.37 -11.07
CA MET A 40 -16.89 -5.01 -10.77
C MET A 40 -16.84 -4.79 -9.25
N ASN A 41 -15.93 -3.93 -8.79
CA ASN A 41 -15.73 -3.63 -7.36
C ASN A 41 -16.95 -2.97 -6.67
N ASN A 42 -18.04 -2.66 -7.39
CA ASN A 42 -19.23 -2.02 -6.82
C ASN A 42 -20.51 -2.41 -7.60
N PRO A 43 -21.18 -3.51 -7.21
CA PRO A 43 -22.44 -3.98 -7.82
C PRO A 43 -23.58 -2.96 -7.74
N GLN A 44 -23.61 -2.09 -6.72
CA GLN A 44 -24.63 -1.05 -6.57
C GLN A 44 -24.63 -0.07 -7.74
N ARG A 45 -23.45 0.29 -8.28
CA ARG A 45 -23.33 1.19 -9.45
C ARG A 45 -24.01 0.64 -10.70
N VAL A 46 -24.08 -0.68 -10.86
CA VAL A 46 -24.79 -1.33 -11.97
C VAL A 46 -26.29 -1.04 -11.89
N TYR A 47 -26.88 -1.24 -10.70
CA TYR A 47 -28.30 -0.95 -10.49
C TYR A 47 -28.62 0.53 -10.60
N ASP A 48 -27.74 1.42 -10.12
CA ASP A 48 -27.91 2.87 -10.26
C ASP A 48 -27.93 3.30 -11.73
N THR A 49 -27.01 2.74 -12.54
CA THR A 49 -26.89 3.01 -13.97
C THR A 49 -28.10 2.48 -14.73
N LEU A 50 -28.50 1.22 -14.46
CA LEU A 50 -29.67 0.60 -15.08
C LEU A 50 -30.94 1.41 -14.78
N SER A 51 -31.13 1.82 -13.53
CA SER A 51 -32.26 2.64 -13.11
C SER A 51 -32.28 4.01 -13.81
N ALA A 52 -31.13 4.66 -13.96
CA ALA A 52 -31.01 5.92 -14.70
C ALA A 52 -31.34 5.78 -16.19
N VAL A 53 -30.89 4.71 -16.84
CA VAL A 53 -31.22 4.40 -18.24
C VAL A 53 -32.71 4.15 -18.41
N LEU A 54 -33.31 3.31 -17.57
CA LEU A 54 -34.73 2.96 -17.66
C LEU A 54 -35.65 4.17 -17.41
N ARG A 55 -35.28 5.08 -16.50
CA ARG A 55 -35.99 6.35 -16.30
C ARG A 55 -35.89 7.28 -17.51
N SER A 56 -34.77 7.25 -18.22
CA SER A 56 -34.56 8.05 -19.44
C SER A 56 -35.33 7.50 -20.63
N GLU A 57 -35.50 6.17 -20.72
CA GLU A 57 -36.28 5.52 -21.79
C GLU A 57 -37.79 5.67 -21.63
N GLU A 58 -38.30 5.86 -20.40
CA GLU A 58 -39.71 6.19 -20.14
C GLU A 58 -40.11 7.52 -20.78
N ALA A 59 -39.22 8.51 -20.77
CA ALA A 59 -39.42 9.76 -21.51
C ALA A 59 -39.57 9.54 -23.03
N LEU A 60 -39.15 8.37 -23.54
CA LEU A 60 -39.19 7.99 -24.94
C LEU A 60 -40.28 6.96 -25.28
N ASN A 61 -41.02 6.44 -24.27
CA ASN A 61 -42.14 5.52 -24.42
C ASN A 61 -41.82 4.19 -25.16
N ARG A 62 -40.59 3.64 -25.01
CA ARG A 62 -40.12 2.49 -25.81
C ARG A 62 -40.14 1.13 -25.13
N PHE A 63 -40.50 1.06 -23.85
CA PHE A 63 -40.50 -0.19 -23.08
C PHE A 63 -41.92 -0.74 -22.93
N GLU A 64 -42.34 -1.56 -23.90
CA GLU A 64 -43.59 -2.32 -23.83
C GLU A 64 -43.27 -3.78 -23.44
N HIS A 65 -44.01 -4.33 -22.47
CA HIS A 65 -44.00 -5.74 -22.01
C HIS A 65 -43.04 -6.15 -20.88
N GLY A 66 -43.28 -5.64 -19.66
CA GLY A 66 -42.78 -6.27 -18.43
C GLY A 66 -43.83 -6.23 -17.31
N ASP A 67 -43.73 -7.16 -16.36
CA ASP A 67 -44.52 -7.14 -15.12
C ASP A 67 -44.37 -5.78 -14.41
N LEU A 68 -45.49 -5.24 -13.91
CA LEU A 68 -45.59 -3.91 -13.30
C LEU A 68 -44.62 -3.75 -12.12
N LEU A 69 -44.38 -4.84 -11.38
CA LEU A 69 -43.44 -4.88 -10.27
C LEU A 69 -42.00 -4.69 -10.71
N SER A 70 -41.54 -5.53 -11.64
CA SER A 70 -40.18 -5.45 -12.19
C SER A 70 -39.93 -4.04 -12.71
N ARG A 71 -40.90 -3.47 -13.44
CA ARG A 71 -40.83 -2.11 -13.94
C ARG A 71 -40.67 -1.08 -12.81
N ALA A 72 -41.50 -1.18 -11.76
CA ALA A 72 -41.44 -0.26 -10.64
C ALA A 72 -40.12 -0.35 -9.86
N VAL A 73 -39.62 -1.57 -9.61
CA VAL A 73 -38.41 -1.83 -8.83
C VAL A 73 -37.14 -1.44 -9.60
N PHE A 74 -37.01 -1.83 -10.87
CA PHE A 74 -35.85 -1.46 -11.69
C PHE A 74 -35.79 0.05 -11.98
N ARG A 75 -36.94 0.72 -12.14
CA ARG A 75 -37.00 2.18 -12.28
C ARG A 75 -36.83 2.93 -10.98
N ARG A 76 -36.99 2.25 -9.84
CA ARG A 76 -37.02 2.85 -8.50
C ARG A 76 -38.07 3.97 -8.43
N CYS A 77 -39.28 3.68 -8.90
CA CYS A 77 -40.40 4.61 -8.94
C CYS A 77 -41.35 4.36 -7.75
N ASP A 78 -41.30 5.24 -6.74
CA ASP A 78 -42.10 5.12 -5.52
C ASP A 78 -43.61 4.99 -5.82
N VAL A 79 -44.12 5.79 -6.77
CA VAL A 79 -45.56 5.86 -7.09
C VAL A 79 -46.06 4.57 -7.72
N ASP A 80 -45.34 4.03 -8.70
CA ASP A 80 -45.71 2.79 -9.38
C ASP A 80 -45.58 1.60 -8.42
N PHE A 81 -44.56 1.61 -7.56
CA PHE A 81 -44.36 0.56 -6.58
C PHE A 81 -45.46 0.56 -5.52
N CYS A 82 -45.82 1.72 -4.96
CA CYS A 82 -46.97 1.87 -4.06
C CYS A 82 -48.28 1.41 -4.73
N ARG A 83 -48.52 1.78 -6.00
CA ARG A 83 -49.71 1.36 -6.73
C ARG A 83 -49.76 -0.16 -6.91
N TYR A 84 -48.62 -0.78 -7.21
CA TYR A 84 -48.50 -2.23 -7.28
C TYR A 84 -48.81 -2.88 -5.93
N LEU A 85 -48.17 -2.44 -4.85
CA LEU A 85 -48.38 -3.00 -3.50
C LEU A 85 -49.84 -2.85 -3.02
N ALA A 86 -50.55 -1.81 -3.44
CA ALA A 86 -51.96 -1.62 -3.14
C ALA A 86 -52.91 -2.51 -3.97
N SER A 87 -52.44 -3.05 -5.09
CA SER A 87 -53.26 -3.79 -6.07
C SER A 87 -53.15 -5.31 -5.95
N TYR A 88 -52.17 -5.82 -5.19
CA TYR A 88 -51.89 -7.25 -5.06
C TYR A 88 -51.86 -7.69 -3.59
N SER A 89 -52.19 -8.97 -3.32
CA SER A 89 -52.11 -9.51 -1.96
C SER A 89 -50.64 -9.64 -1.52
N PRO A 90 -50.34 -9.60 -0.20
CA PRO A 90 -48.98 -9.74 0.32
C PRO A 90 -48.28 -11.02 -0.17
N GLU A 91 -49.02 -12.12 -0.34
CA GLU A 91 -48.50 -13.40 -0.83
C GLU A 91 -48.08 -13.30 -2.31
N SER A 92 -48.93 -12.69 -3.14
CA SER A 92 -48.63 -12.46 -4.56
C SER A 92 -47.43 -11.53 -4.73
N VAL A 93 -47.33 -10.48 -3.90
CA VAL A 93 -46.17 -9.58 -3.91
C VAL A 93 -44.90 -10.34 -3.51
N SER A 94 -44.96 -11.17 -2.47
CA SER A 94 -43.83 -11.99 -2.02
C SER A 94 -43.38 -12.99 -3.08
N GLU A 95 -44.31 -13.61 -3.80
CA GLU A 95 -44.01 -14.54 -4.89
C GLU A 95 -43.35 -13.83 -6.07
N SER A 96 -43.89 -12.68 -6.52
CA SER A 96 -43.31 -11.92 -7.62
C SER A 96 -41.94 -11.30 -7.27
N LEU A 97 -41.73 -10.99 -5.99
CA LEU A 97 -40.44 -10.53 -5.48
C LEU A 97 -39.45 -11.64 -5.13
N SER A 98 -39.88 -12.91 -5.12
CA SER A 98 -39.03 -14.06 -4.75
C SER A 98 -37.87 -14.29 -5.71
N SER A 99 -37.97 -13.76 -6.94
CA SER A 99 -36.85 -13.80 -7.88
C SER A 99 -35.68 -12.99 -7.34
N ARG A 100 -34.48 -13.57 -7.39
CA ARG A 100 -33.24 -12.95 -6.90
C ARG A 100 -32.97 -11.59 -7.58
N SER A 101 -33.41 -11.43 -8.83
CA SER A 101 -33.27 -10.17 -9.57
C SER A 101 -34.17 -9.05 -9.02
N CYS A 102 -35.43 -9.35 -8.71
CA CYS A 102 -36.32 -8.36 -8.08
C CYS A 102 -35.87 -8.05 -6.65
N ARG A 103 -35.47 -9.08 -5.89
CA ARG A 103 -34.97 -8.94 -4.52
C ARG A 103 -33.69 -8.11 -4.44
N GLY A 104 -32.71 -8.39 -5.28
CA GLY A 104 -31.48 -7.60 -5.40
C GLY A 104 -31.75 -6.16 -5.85
N SER A 105 -32.67 -5.97 -6.80
CA SER A 105 -33.05 -4.62 -7.24
C SER A 105 -33.73 -3.82 -6.12
N LEU A 106 -34.60 -4.45 -5.32
CA LEU A 106 -35.23 -3.84 -4.16
C LEU A 106 -34.21 -3.57 -3.04
N ALA A 107 -33.29 -4.51 -2.78
CA ALA A 107 -32.18 -4.34 -1.84
C ALA A 107 -31.20 -3.24 -2.27
N SER A 108 -31.13 -2.91 -3.57
CA SER A 108 -30.36 -1.76 -4.08
C SER A 108 -31.06 -0.40 -3.87
N TRP A 109 -32.31 -0.40 -3.39
CA TRP A 109 -33.18 0.78 -3.35
C TRP A 109 -33.77 1.01 -1.94
N PRO A 110 -33.07 1.78 -1.07
CA PRO A 110 -33.48 1.98 0.32
C PRO A 110 -34.90 2.55 0.51
N ALA A 111 -35.29 3.50 -0.34
CA ALA A 111 -36.63 4.11 -0.26
C ALA A 111 -37.74 3.13 -0.64
N GLY A 112 -37.56 2.35 -1.72
CA GLY A 112 -38.49 1.29 -2.08
C GLY A 112 -38.56 0.20 -1.03
N LEU A 113 -37.41 -0.19 -0.46
CA LEU A 113 -37.36 -1.15 0.63
C LEU A 113 -38.14 -0.66 1.85
N LYS A 114 -38.02 0.63 2.20
CA LYS A 114 -38.81 1.26 3.26
C LYS A 114 -40.31 1.23 2.94
N ILE A 115 -40.70 1.57 1.72
CA ILE A 115 -42.10 1.49 1.25
C ILE A 115 -42.64 0.06 1.42
N PHE A 116 -41.88 -0.93 0.94
CA PHE A 116 -42.25 -2.34 1.02
C PHE A 116 -42.46 -2.81 2.47
N LEU A 117 -41.52 -2.49 3.36
CA LEU A 117 -41.60 -2.84 4.78
C LEU A 117 -42.74 -2.11 5.49
N CYS A 118 -43.09 -0.89 5.09
CA CYS A 118 -44.23 -0.15 5.66
C CYS A 118 -45.59 -0.62 5.15
N SER A 119 -45.68 -1.12 3.91
CA SER A 119 -46.96 -1.48 3.28
C SER A 119 -47.40 -2.91 3.54
N SER A 120 -46.47 -3.80 3.86
CA SER A 120 -46.73 -5.23 3.81
C SER A 120 -46.88 -5.84 5.20
N SER A 121 -47.99 -6.56 5.42
CA SER A 121 -48.08 -7.53 6.51
C SER A 121 -47.17 -8.76 6.28
N ALA A 122 -46.52 -8.87 5.11
CA ALA A 122 -45.62 -9.97 4.75
C ALA A 122 -44.25 -9.94 5.45
N ILE A 123 -44.03 -9.05 6.42
CA ILE A 123 -42.87 -9.14 7.34
C ILE A 123 -42.82 -10.51 8.04
N SER A 124 -43.94 -11.24 8.09
CA SER A 124 -44.01 -12.60 8.66
C SER A 124 -43.20 -13.66 7.91
N ASN A 125 -42.79 -13.44 6.66
CA ASN A 125 -41.94 -14.38 5.93
C ASN A 125 -40.46 -14.11 6.22
N GLU A 126 -39.96 -14.66 7.32
CA GLU A 126 -38.55 -14.51 7.75
C GLU A 126 -37.55 -14.89 6.64
N GLY A 127 -37.87 -15.89 5.81
CA GLY A 127 -36.99 -16.33 4.71
C GLY A 127 -36.79 -15.26 3.63
N TYR A 128 -37.85 -14.49 3.31
CA TYR A 128 -37.76 -13.44 2.31
C TYR A 128 -36.94 -12.24 2.82
N ILE A 129 -37.17 -11.85 4.07
CA ILE A 129 -36.43 -10.78 4.74
C ILE A 129 -34.94 -11.13 4.88
N SER A 130 -34.63 -12.39 5.21
CA SER A 130 -33.25 -12.90 5.22
C SER A 130 -32.59 -12.76 3.84
N GLY A 131 -33.33 -13.07 2.76
CA GLY A 131 -32.82 -12.89 1.41
C GLY A 131 -32.56 -11.44 1.01
N LEU A 132 -33.41 -10.50 1.45
CA LEU A 132 -33.19 -9.07 1.23
C LEU A 132 -31.97 -8.55 2.00
N TRP A 133 -31.75 -9.08 3.20
CA TRP A 133 -30.57 -8.78 4.02
C TRP A 133 -29.27 -9.26 3.36
N GLU A 134 -29.24 -10.51 2.90
CA GLU A 134 -28.11 -11.06 2.16
C GLU A 134 -27.80 -10.24 0.90
N ASP A 135 -28.82 -9.92 0.11
CA ASP A 135 -28.64 -9.11 -1.10
C ASP A 135 -28.17 -7.68 -0.75
N ALA A 136 -28.67 -7.07 0.33
CA ALA A 136 -28.25 -5.71 0.74
C ALA A 136 -26.78 -5.68 1.20
N LEU A 137 -26.33 -6.72 1.93
CA LEU A 137 -24.93 -6.91 2.29
C LEU A 137 -24.07 -7.12 1.05
N LEU A 138 -24.49 -8.02 0.16
CA LEU A 138 -23.75 -8.34 -1.05
C LEU A 138 -23.58 -7.13 -1.99
N LEU A 139 -24.59 -6.27 -2.05
CA LEU A 139 -24.55 -5.03 -2.84
C LEU A 139 -23.76 -3.91 -2.15
N GLY A 140 -23.43 -4.05 -0.87
CA GLY A 140 -22.80 -3.00 -0.09
C GLY A 140 -23.68 -1.77 0.12
N ASN A 141 -25.01 -1.92 0.12
CA ASN A 141 -25.95 -0.80 0.20
C ASN A 141 -26.29 -0.44 1.65
N LEU A 142 -25.53 0.49 2.24
CA LEU A 142 -25.71 0.92 3.64
C LEU A 142 -27.12 1.43 3.96
N GLY A 143 -27.77 2.14 3.03
CA GLY A 143 -29.12 2.66 3.28
C GLY A 143 -30.17 1.56 3.40
N SER A 144 -30.04 0.50 2.60
CA SER A 144 -30.93 -0.66 2.67
C SER A 144 -30.65 -1.50 3.91
N ILE A 145 -29.37 -1.68 4.26
CA ILE A 145 -28.95 -2.37 5.50
C ILE A 145 -29.50 -1.64 6.73
N GLU A 146 -29.36 -0.31 6.79
CA GLU A 146 -29.93 0.51 7.86
C GLU A 146 -31.45 0.37 7.92
N THR A 147 -32.12 0.43 6.78
CA THR A 147 -33.59 0.28 6.68
C THR A 147 -34.05 -1.08 7.21
N LEU A 148 -33.34 -2.16 6.92
CA LEU A 148 -33.65 -3.50 7.43
C LEU A 148 -33.40 -3.60 8.95
N LEU A 149 -32.29 -3.08 9.45
CA LEU A 149 -32.00 -3.07 10.90
C LEU A 149 -33.06 -2.27 11.68
N GLN A 150 -33.51 -1.12 11.17
CA GLN A 150 -34.56 -0.30 11.77
C GLN A 150 -35.91 -1.03 11.85
N ASN A 151 -36.14 -2.02 10.98
CA ASN A 151 -37.36 -2.84 10.96
C ASN A 151 -37.19 -4.18 11.70
N GLY A 152 -36.14 -4.33 12.53
CA GLY A 152 -35.98 -5.47 13.43
C GLY A 152 -35.43 -6.74 12.79
N VAL A 153 -34.81 -6.63 11.61
CA VAL A 153 -34.12 -7.77 10.98
C VAL A 153 -32.94 -8.19 11.85
N LYS A 154 -32.91 -9.48 12.22
CA LYS A 154 -31.84 -10.05 13.04
C LYS A 154 -30.61 -10.29 12.17
N SER A 155 -29.49 -9.68 12.53
CA SER A 155 -28.17 -9.95 11.97
C SER A 155 -27.48 -11.09 12.72
N THR A 156 -26.77 -11.97 12.03
CA THR A 156 -25.82 -12.91 12.62
C THR A 156 -24.46 -12.27 12.86
N SER A 157 -23.57 -12.93 13.60
CA SER A 157 -22.18 -12.48 13.76
C SER A 157 -21.38 -12.46 12.45
N GLU A 158 -21.72 -13.33 11.49
CA GLU A 158 -21.11 -13.35 10.16
C GLU A 158 -21.58 -12.17 9.31
N ASP A 159 -22.83 -11.74 9.47
CA ASP A 159 -23.36 -10.57 8.76
C ASP A 159 -22.68 -9.27 9.19
N TRP A 160 -22.36 -9.15 10.48
CA TRP A 160 -21.57 -8.03 11.00
C TRP A 160 -20.17 -7.95 10.41
N PHE A 161 -19.57 -9.10 10.07
CA PHE A 161 -18.28 -9.15 9.40
C PHE A 161 -18.38 -8.55 7.99
N LYS A 162 -19.36 -9.02 7.19
CA LYS A 162 -19.63 -8.50 5.83
C LYS A 162 -19.97 -7.01 5.87
N PHE A 163 -20.74 -6.58 6.86
CA PHE A 163 -21.09 -5.17 7.07
C PHE A 163 -19.86 -4.26 7.32
N ASN A 164 -18.93 -4.70 8.17
CA ASN A 164 -17.71 -3.93 8.44
C ASN A 164 -16.83 -3.80 7.20
N GLU A 165 -16.72 -4.86 6.40
CA GLU A 165 -16.00 -4.83 5.13
C GLU A 165 -16.60 -3.80 4.16
N ILE A 166 -17.93 -3.73 4.06
CA ILE A 166 -18.65 -2.75 3.24
C ILE A 166 -18.37 -1.31 3.71
N ILE A 167 -18.41 -1.07 5.02
CA ILE A 167 -18.08 0.26 5.60
C ILE A 167 -16.65 0.66 5.23
N ASP A 168 -15.70 -0.28 5.37
CA ASP A 168 -14.30 -0.05 5.03
C ASP A 168 -14.13 0.24 3.53
N VAL A 169 -14.80 -0.51 2.65
CA VAL A 169 -14.81 -0.24 1.19
C VAL A 169 -15.37 1.16 0.89
N GLN A 170 -16.51 1.54 1.46
CA GLN A 170 -17.11 2.85 1.17
C GLN A 170 -16.29 4.00 1.76
N LYS A 171 -15.62 3.80 2.90
CA LYS A 171 -14.65 4.75 3.45
C LYS A 171 -13.49 4.94 2.48
N ARG A 172 -12.96 3.84 1.91
CA ARG A 172 -11.92 3.87 0.87
C ARG A 172 -12.37 4.60 -0.39
N GLU A 173 -13.59 4.37 -0.87
CA GLU A 173 -14.11 5.03 -2.08
C GLU A 173 -14.32 6.53 -1.88
N LYS A 174 -14.84 6.94 -0.72
CA LYS A 174 -14.98 8.36 -0.34
C LYS A 174 -13.61 9.02 -0.17
N GLU A 175 -12.66 8.36 0.46
CA GLU A 175 -11.29 8.86 0.63
C GLU A 175 -10.55 8.94 -0.71
N PHE A 176 -10.71 7.96 -1.60
CA PHE A 176 -10.13 7.94 -2.94
C PHE A 176 -10.72 9.04 -3.83
N THR A 177 -12.05 9.20 -3.83
CA THR A 177 -12.74 10.29 -4.55
C THR A 177 -12.34 11.66 -3.99
N PHE A 178 -12.17 11.75 -2.67
CA PHE A 178 -11.64 12.94 -2.02
C PHE A 178 -10.19 13.21 -2.45
N ARG A 179 -9.32 12.20 -2.49
CA ARG A 179 -7.92 12.33 -2.94
C ARG A 179 -7.79 12.68 -4.42
N ILE A 180 -8.62 12.12 -5.30
CA ILE A 180 -8.67 12.50 -6.72
C ILE A 180 -9.16 13.94 -6.87
N ASN A 181 -10.24 14.31 -6.18
CA ASN A 181 -10.72 15.69 -6.21
C ASN A 181 -9.71 16.65 -5.57
N ALA A 182 -8.97 16.23 -4.55
CA ALA A 182 -7.89 16.99 -3.95
C ALA A 182 -6.73 17.15 -4.93
N ALA A 183 -6.29 16.09 -5.62
CA ALA A 183 -5.23 16.13 -6.63
C ALA A 183 -5.61 16.98 -7.84
N LEU A 184 -6.84 16.85 -8.36
CA LEU A 184 -7.37 17.71 -9.45
C LEU A 184 -7.51 19.17 -9.00
N ASN A 185 -7.80 19.40 -7.72
CA ASN A 185 -7.79 20.75 -7.16
C ASN A 185 -6.37 21.26 -6.89
N VAL A 186 -5.39 20.40 -6.56
CA VAL A 186 -3.96 20.73 -6.44
C VAL A 186 -3.41 21.13 -7.81
N GLU A 187 -3.68 20.37 -8.86
CA GLU A 187 -3.30 20.70 -10.24
C GLU A 187 -3.97 21.99 -10.76
N ARG A 188 -5.21 22.26 -10.33
CA ARG A 188 -5.90 23.54 -10.58
C ARG A 188 -5.30 24.70 -9.79
N ARG A 189 -4.70 24.44 -8.62
CA ARG A 189 -4.15 25.43 -7.67
C ARG A 189 -2.65 25.68 -7.81
N GLU A 190 -1.88 24.75 -8.36
CA GLU A 190 -0.50 24.97 -8.83
C GLU A 190 -0.43 26.08 -9.90
N ARG A 191 -1.57 26.44 -10.49
CA ARG A 191 -1.73 27.59 -11.39
C ARG A 191 -2.00 28.93 -10.68
N GLU A 192 -2.23 28.96 -9.36
CA GLU A 192 -2.74 30.15 -8.64
C GLU A 192 -1.90 30.64 -7.45
N ASP A 193 -0.63 30.20 -7.35
CA ASP A 193 0.45 30.91 -6.64
C ASP A 193 0.55 30.81 -5.09
N ASN A 194 1.78 31.01 -4.60
CA ASN A 194 2.43 30.19 -3.57
C ASN A 194 2.48 30.77 -2.13
N THR A 195 1.73 31.83 -1.80
CA THR A 195 1.95 32.55 -0.52
C THR A 195 1.04 32.11 0.64
N LEU A 196 0.04 31.27 0.39
CA LEU A 196 -1.00 30.90 1.38
C LEU A 196 -0.83 29.51 2.02
N ARG A 197 0.32 28.87 1.81
CA ARG A 197 0.57 27.45 2.13
C ARG A 197 0.47 27.11 3.62
N ARG A 198 1.00 27.95 4.52
CA ARG A 198 1.06 27.66 5.98
C ARG A 198 -0.28 27.76 6.70
N GLN A 199 -1.16 28.69 6.34
CA GLN A 199 -2.50 28.80 6.96
C GLN A 199 -3.45 27.67 6.53
N ARG A 200 -3.18 27.03 5.40
CA ARG A 200 -4.10 26.07 4.78
C ARG A 200 -3.83 24.62 5.17
N GLU A 201 -2.59 24.27 5.50
CA GLU A 201 -2.23 22.99 6.13
C GLU A 201 -2.93 22.83 7.50
N ASP A 202 -3.05 23.93 8.25
CA ASP A 202 -3.77 23.99 9.52
C ASP A 202 -5.29 23.76 9.37
N ASP A 203 -5.89 24.30 8.31
CA ASP A 203 -7.31 24.10 8.01
C ASP A 203 -7.62 22.70 7.43
N GLU A 204 -6.66 22.10 6.72
CA GLU A 204 -6.76 20.74 6.21
C GLU A 204 -6.68 19.71 7.34
N TRP A 205 -5.77 19.90 8.29
CA TRP A 205 -5.70 19.10 9.52
C TRP A 205 -6.99 19.21 10.35
N ARG A 206 -7.57 20.41 10.48
CA ARG A 206 -8.88 20.60 11.16
C ARG A 206 -10.04 19.90 10.45
N ARG A 207 -10.02 19.77 9.11
CA ARG A 207 -11.07 19.08 8.34
C ARG A 207 -10.96 17.56 8.41
N GLN A 208 -9.74 17.02 8.40
CA GLN A 208 -9.51 15.58 8.63
C GLN A 208 -10.00 15.18 10.03
N ARG A 209 -9.73 16.02 11.04
CA ARG A 209 -10.21 15.82 12.41
C ARG A 209 -11.75 15.88 12.53
N LYS A 210 -12.42 16.73 11.74
CA LYS A 210 -13.90 16.79 11.63
C LYS A 210 -14.52 15.55 10.96
N SER A 211 -13.83 14.98 9.97
CA SER A 211 -14.21 13.71 9.33
C SER A 211 -14.12 12.55 10.33
N GLU A 212 -13.03 12.49 11.11
CA GLU A 212 -12.86 11.52 12.20
C GLU A 212 -13.88 11.71 13.34
N GLU A 213 -14.31 12.96 13.59
CA GLU A 213 -15.38 13.28 14.54
C GLU A 213 -16.75 12.70 14.16
N GLY A 214 -17.03 12.55 12.86
CA GLY A 214 -18.24 11.87 12.38
C GLY A 214 -18.32 10.39 12.78
N TYR A 215 -17.17 9.76 13.04
CA TYR A 215 -17.09 8.35 13.47
C TYR A 215 -17.05 8.19 15.00
N LYS A 216 -16.85 9.26 15.77
CA LYS A 216 -16.84 9.21 17.24
C LYS A 216 -18.12 8.59 17.83
N PRO A 217 -19.34 8.86 17.32
CA PRO A 217 -20.55 8.19 17.80
C PRO A 217 -20.52 6.68 17.55
N LEU A 218 -20.01 6.23 16.40
CA LEU A 218 -19.93 4.82 16.03
C LEU A 218 -18.85 4.07 16.85
N VAL A 219 -17.67 4.68 17.00
CA VAL A 219 -16.58 4.17 17.85
C VAL A 219 -16.99 4.16 19.32
N LYS A 220 -17.74 5.18 19.77
CA LYS A 220 -18.33 5.21 21.11
C LYS A 220 -19.41 4.14 21.28
N LEU A 221 -20.23 3.87 20.26
CA LEU A 221 -21.19 2.77 20.28
C LEU A 221 -20.48 1.41 20.37
N MET A 222 -19.42 1.20 19.58
CA MET A 222 -18.57 0.00 19.65
C MET A 222 -17.93 -0.15 21.03
N ALA A 223 -17.32 0.92 21.57
CA ALA A 223 -16.72 0.96 22.91
C ALA A 223 -17.75 0.75 24.04
N GLN A 224 -19.01 1.15 23.85
CA GLN A 224 -20.11 0.92 24.77
C GLN A 224 -20.72 -0.49 24.66
N SER A 225 -20.54 -1.15 23.53
CA SER A 225 -20.98 -2.54 23.27
C SER A 225 -19.92 -3.55 23.72
N LEU A 226 -18.65 -3.13 23.74
CA LEU A 226 -17.46 -3.90 24.14
C LEU A 226 -17.47 -4.45 25.60
N PRO A 227 -18.10 -3.84 26.62
CA PRO A 227 -18.18 -4.42 27.96
C PRO A 227 -18.92 -5.76 28.03
N HIS A 228 -19.70 -6.11 26.99
CA HIS A 228 -20.38 -7.40 26.86
C HIS A 228 -19.50 -8.49 26.22
N LEU A 229 -18.40 -8.12 25.56
CA LEU A 229 -17.31 -9.05 25.24
C LEU A 229 -16.56 -9.30 26.56
N ARG A 230 -17.04 -10.28 27.33
CA ARG A 230 -16.43 -10.69 28.61
C ARG A 230 -14.92 -10.83 28.46
N ARG A 231 -14.21 -10.54 29.56
CA ARG A 231 -12.85 -11.01 29.88
C ARG A 231 -12.76 -12.55 29.93
N ASP A 232 -13.38 -13.25 29.00
CA ASP A 232 -13.00 -14.62 28.74
C ASP A 232 -11.57 -14.54 28.21
N SER A 233 -10.72 -15.43 28.74
CA SER A 233 -9.27 -15.45 28.54
C SER A 233 -8.84 -15.75 27.10
N ASN A 234 -9.67 -15.44 26.10
CA ASN A 234 -9.43 -15.58 24.67
C ASN A 234 -9.65 -14.26 23.90
N THR A 235 -9.72 -13.10 24.56
CA THR A 235 -9.75 -11.76 23.90
C THR A 235 -8.49 -11.40 23.10
N TYR A 236 -7.55 -12.35 22.95
CA TYR A 236 -6.28 -12.19 22.26
C TYR A 236 -6.40 -11.89 20.76
N TYR A 237 -7.59 -11.95 20.15
CA TYR A 237 -7.76 -11.79 18.69
C TYR A 237 -8.07 -10.37 18.20
N LEU A 238 -8.37 -9.41 19.09
CA LEU A 238 -8.88 -8.09 18.65
C LEU A 238 -7.84 -7.26 17.87
N TYR A 239 -6.55 -7.36 18.24
CA TYR A 239 -5.48 -6.66 17.53
C TYR A 239 -4.88 -7.46 16.37
N HIS A 240 -5.10 -8.78 16.31
CA HIS A 240 -4.68 -9.62 15.19
C HIS A 240 -5.58 -9.45 13.97
N TYR A 241 -6.58 -8.58 14.07
CA TYR A 241 -7.57 -8.46 13.03
C TYR A 241 -6.98 -7.79 11.79
N PRO A 242 -7.06 -8.44 10.61
CA PRO A 242 -6.57 -7.89 9.36
C PRO A 242 -7.28 -6.62 8.92
N THR A 243 -8.31 -6.18 9.64
CA THR A 243 -9.02 -4.87 9.65
C THR A 243 -8.45 -3.68 10.41
N LEU A 244 -7.70 -3.95 11.48
CA LEU A 244 -7.40 -2.98 12.54
C LEU A 244 -6.81 -1.66 12.01
N CYS A 245 -7.54 -0.56 12.19
CA CYS A 245 -7.06 0.80 11.94
C CYS A 245 -6.60 1.46 13.25
N VAL A 246 -5.83 2.55 13.15
CA VAL A 246 -5.31 3.30 14.31
C VAL A 246 -6.44 3.72 15.27
N THR A 247 -7.56 4.23 14.75
CA THR A 247 -8.69 4.65 15.59
C THR A 247 -9.28 3.48 16.39
N ALA A 248 -9.41 2.31 15.77
CA ALA A 248 -9.90 1.11 16.45
C ALA A 248 -8.89 0.60 17.48
N ALA A 249 -7.60 0.60 17.12
CA ALA A 249 -6.51 0.22 18.02
C ALA A 249 -6.48 1.13 19.27
N GLU A 250 -6.59 2.45 19.07
CA GLU A 250 -6.63 3.45 20.14
C GLU A 250 -7.86 3.27 21.03
N ALA A 251 -9.03 2.98 20.45
CA ALA A 251 -10.25 2.74 21.21
C ALA A 251 -10.14 1.46 22.07
N LEU A 252 -9.58 0.39 21.51
CA LEU A 252 -9.30 -0.85 22.26
C LEU A 252 -8.31 -0.59 23.40
N TRP A 253 -7.23 0.15 23.11
CA TRP A 253 -6.21 0.50 24.09
C TRP A 253 -6.81 1.32 25.22
N SER A 254 -7.52 2.40 24.90
CA SER A 254 -8.21 3.28 25.87
C SER A 254 -9.26 2.54 26.71
N ALA A 255 -9.91 1.51 26.16
CA ALA A 255 -10.86 0.66 26.88
C ALA A 255 -10.19 -0.33 27.85
N GLY A 256 -8.86 -0.25 28.02
CA GLY A 256 -8.13 -1.11 28.94
C GLY A 256 -7.77 -2.46 28.34
N HIS A 257 -8.02 -2.69 27.04
CA HIS A 257 -7.44 -3.81 26.28
C HIS A 257 -5.99 -3.50 25.93
N HIS A 258 -5.21 -3.10 26.93
CA HIS A 258 -3.77 -3.25 26.88
C HIS A 258 -3.57 -4.76 26.89
N ASN A 259 -2.88 -5.32 25.90
CA ASN A 259 -2.52 -6.73 25.87
C ASN A 259 -1.52 -7.03 27.01
N LYS A 260 -2.00 -6.98 28.25
CA LYS A 260 -1.28 -7.33 29.48
C LYS A 260 -1.23 -8.85 29.54
N SER A 261 -0.49 -9.49 28.63
CA SER A 261 0.09 -10.76 29.06
C SER A 261 1.10 -10.44 30.14
N GLY A 262 1.07 -11.24 31.20
CA GLY A 262 2.09 -11.20 32.23
C GLY A 262 3.48 -11.26 31.58
N GLY A 263 4.20 -10.15 31.65
CA GLY A 263 5.66 -10.12 31.76
C GLY A 263 6.54 -10.29 30.52
N THR A 264 6.05 -10.49 29.29
CA THR A 264 6.99 -10.82 28.18
C THR A 264 6.87 -10.03 26.87
N GLY A 265 5.90 -9.13 26.70
CA GLY A 265 5.75 -8.36 25.44
C GLY A 265 5.50 -9.23 24.19
N LYS A 266 5.30 -10.54 24.36
CA LYS A 266 5.21 -11.55 23.31
C LYS A 266 4.05 -11.31 22.34
N HIS A 267 2.93 -10.76 22.81
CA HIS A 267 1.74 -10.58 21.97
C HIS A 267 1.80 -9.37 21.04
N LEU A 268 2.33 -8.23 21.49
CA LEU A 268 2.48 -7.07 20.59
C LEU A 268 3.42 -7.39 19.42
N ARG A 269 4.40 -8.26 19.65
CA ARG A 269 5.28 -8.81 18.61
C ARG A 269 4.48 -9.61 17.56
N GLU A 270 3.63 -10.54 17.99
CA GLU A 270 2.79 -11.35 17.10
C GLU A 270 1.76 -10.50 16.32
N ILE A 271 1.22 -9.44 16.94
CA ILE A 271 0.29 -8.49 16.32
C ILE A 271 0.96 -7.69 15.20
N LEU A 272 2.19 -7.22 15.44
CA LEU A 272 2.94 -6.44 14.48
C LEU A 272 3.15 -7.26 13.20
N TRP A 273 3.55 -8.52 13.34
CA TRP A 273 3.67 -9.44 12.21
C TRP A 273 2.35 -9.72 11.53
N THR A 274 1.28 -9.92 12.29
CA THR A 274 -0.05 -10.16 11.71
C THR A 274 -0.49 -8.95 10.86
N SER A 275 -0.25 -7.74 11.35
CA SER A 275 -0.58 -6.48 10.64
C SER A 275 0.25 -6.26 9.40
N ILE A 276 1.52 -6.70 9.42
CA ILE A 276 2.43 -6.62 8.28
C ILE A 276 2.04 -7.65 7.22
N SER A 277 1.60 -8.86 7.58
CA SER A 277 1.35 -9.96 6.63
C SER A 277 0.02 -9.86 5.87
N THR A 278 -0.80 -8.83 6.09
CA THR A 278 -2.10 -8.71 5.40
C THR A 278 -1.92 -8.25 3.94
N LYS A 279 -2.03 -9.19 3.01
CA LYS A 279 -1.82 -8.98 1.56
C LYS A 279 -2.70 -7.90 0.93
N GLU A 280 -3.87 -7.64 1.51
CA GLU A 280 -4.93 -6.84 0.88
C GLU A 280 -4.89 -5.35 1.26
N ARG A 281 -3.97 -4.93 2.12
CA ARG A 281 -3.97 -3.56 2.62
C ARG A 281 -3.12 -2.62 1.79
N PRO A 282 -3.69 -1.46 1.36
CA PRO A 282 -2.86 -0.37 0.87
C PRO A 282 -1.86 0.07 1.95
N TRP A 283 -0.65 0.45 1.52
CA TRP A 283 0.42 0.89 2.41
C TRP A 283 -0.01 2.01 3.36
N ALA A 284 -0.84 2.93 2.88
CA ALA A 284 -1.43 4.01 3.66
C ALA A 284 -2.22 3.55 4.91
N PHE A 285 -2.59 2.27 5.00
CA PHE A 285 -3.20 1.69 6.20
C PHE A 285 -2.21 0.90 7.06
N VAL A 286 -1.25 0.21 6.45
CA VAL A 286 -0.26 -0.61 7.16
C VAL A 286 0.72 0.28 7.93
N TRP A 287 1.14 1.38 7.33
CA TRP A 287 2.12 2.27 7.93
C TRP A 287 1.62 2.95 9.22
N PRO A 288 0.43 3.60 9.25
CA PRO A 288 -0.05 4.23 10.49
C PRO A 288 -0.27 3.24 11.63
N ILE A 289 -0.78 2.03 11.35
CA ILE A 289 -0.96 1.02 12.41
C ILE A 289 0.37 0.47 12.91
N PHE A 290 1.37 0.32 12.02
CA PHE A 290 2.71 -0.06 12.42
C PHE A 290 3.34 0.98 13.36
N CYS A 291 3.30 2.27 12.98
CA CYS A 291 3.77 3.36 13.84
C CYS A 291 3.05 3.35 15.18
N TRP A 292 1.72 3.27 15.17
CA TRP A 292 0.93 3.22 16.39
C TRP A 292 1.35 2.05 17.28
N LEU A 293 1.52 0.85 16.74
CA LEU A 293 1.96 -0.32 17.50
C LEU A 293 3.35 -0.09 18.12
N ALA A 294 4.30 0.46 17.35
CA ALA A 294 5.65 0.78 17.83
C ALA A 294 5.63 1.80 18.97
N ASP A 295 4.85 2.89 18.82
CA ASP A 295 4.69 3.94 19.83
C ASP A 295 4.04 3.41 21.13
N HIS A 296 3.27 2.32 21.02
CA HIS A 296 2.63 1.63 22.15
C HIS A 296 3.46 0.46 22.69
N GLY A 297 4.76 0.41 22.36
CA GLY A 297 5.72 -0.53 22.93
C GLY A 297 5.80 -1.88 22.21
N ALA A 298 5.27 -2.00 20.99
CA ALA A 298 5.57 -3.15 20.16
C ALA A 298 7.06 -3.17 19.81
N ASP A 299 7.70 -4.31 20.06
CA ASP A 299 9.11 -4.50 19.77
C ASP A 299 9.32 -4.77 18.27
N VAL A 300 9.69 -3.72 17.54
CA VAL A 300 9.97 -3.76 16.10
C VAL A 300 11.26 -4.51 15.76
N THR A 301 12.10 -4.79 16.76
CA THR A 301 13.38 -5.50 16.62
C THR A 301 13.24 -7.01 16.85
N TRP A 302 12.05 -7.49 17.21
CA TRP A 302 11.81 -8.89 17.43
C TRP A 302 11.82 -9.68 16.12
N ALA A 303 12.74 -10.65 16.04
CA ALA A 303 12.82 -11.59 14.92
C ALA A 303 11.75 -12.69 15.05
N HIS A 304 10.99 -12.89 13.99
CA HIS A 304 10.01 -13.97 13.92
C HIS A 304 10.71 -15.33 13.94
N PRO A 305 10.30 -16.31 14.75
CA PRO A 305 11.02 -17.57 14.95
C PRO A 305 11.08 -18.44 13.69
N VAL A 306 10.07 -18.33 12.81
CA VAL A 306 10.03 -19.05 11.52
C VAL A 306 10.72 -18.26 10.41
N LEU A 307 10.33 -17.00 10.18
CA LEU A 307 10.88 -16.17 9.10
C LEU A 307 12.31 -15.68 9.38
N LEU A 308 12.79 -15.79 10.62
CA LEU A 308 14.10 -15.35 11.08
C LEU A 308 14.42 -13.89 10.74
N THR A 309 13.39 -13.07 10.55
CA THR A 309 13.47 -11.68 10.10
C THR A 309 12.77 -10.82 11.15
N THR A 310 13.17 -9.56 11.30
CA THR A 310 12.53 -8.56 12.17
C THR A 310 11.39 -7.85 11.46
N SER A 311 10.38 -7.39 12.19
CA SER A 311 9.24 -6.68 11.61
C SER A 311 9.67 -5.34 11.00
N ALA A 312 10.63 -4.65 11.63
CA ALA A 312 11.25 -3.45 11.09
C ALA A 312 11.96 -3.69 9.75
N HIS A 313 12.60 -4.84 9.55
CA HIS A 313 13.18 -5.21 8.26
C HIS A 313 12.09 -5.34 7.19
N VAL A 314 11.00 -6.06 7.47
CA VAL A 314 9.90 -6.24 6.51
C VAL A 314 9.23 -4.91 6.17
N ILE A 315 9.00 -4.07 7.16
CA ILE A 315 8.42 -2.74 6.96
C ILE A 315 9.32 -1.84 6.13
N THR A 316 10.62 -1.85 6.39
CA THR A 316 11.60 -1.10 5.58
C THR A 316 11.60 -1.60 4.13
N ARG A 317 11.49 -2.91 3.94
CA ARG A 317 11.38 -3.53 2.63
C ARG A 317 10.12 -3.10 1.88
N ILE A 318 8.96 -3.12 2.54
CA ILE A 318 7.69 -2.68 1.94
C ILE A 318 7.76 -1.18 1.61
N ALA A 319 8.25 -0.37 2.55
CA ALA A 319 8.40 1.07 2.37
C ALA A 319 9.26 1.39 1.15
N LYS A 320 10.41 0.73 1.00
CA LYS A 320 11.29 0.86 -0.17
C LYS A 320 10.56 0.62 -1.49
N ILE A 321 9.75 -0.44 -1.57
CA ILE A 321 8.99 -0.78 -2.80
C ILE A 321 7.91 0.25 -3.09
N LYS A 322 7.19 0.71 -2.05
CA LYS A 322 6.06 1.65 -2.21
C LYS A 322 6.54 3.07 -2.50
N ILE A 323 7.54 3.57 -1.77
CA ILE A 323 8.13 4.90 -1.95
C ILE A 323 8.82 5.00 -3.33
N GLY A 324 9.42 3.91 -3.79
CA GLY A 324 9.99 3.81 -5.14
C GLY A 324 9.02 4.13 -6.29
N GLY A 325 7.71 3.94 -6.05
CA GLY A 325 6.66 4.26 -7.02
C GLY A 325 6.22 5.72 -7.01
N HIS A 326 6.28 6.39 -5.85
CA HIS A 326 5.73 7.74 -5.63
C HIS A 326 6.56 8.54 -4.63
N PRO A 327 7.54 9.35 -5.08
CA PRO A 327 8.40 10.13 -4.19
C PRO A 327 7.66 11.18 -3.35
N ALA A 328 6.52 11.71 -3.83
CA ALA A 328 5.85 12.88 -3.23
C ALA A 328 5.29 12.67 -1.81
N GLU A 329 5.26 11.44 -1.28
CA GLU A 329 4.75 11.11 0.06
C GLU A 329 5.93 10.90 1.05
N PHE A 330 6.67 11.97 1.34
CA PHE A 330 7.95 11.94 2.08
C PHE A 330 7.84 11.90 3.62
N LYS A 331 6.65 11.98 4.22
CA LYS A 331 6.53 12.08 5.70
C LYS A 331 6.91 10.77 6.39
N GLU A 332 6.68 9.65 5.72
CA GLU A 332 6.95 8.30 6.20
C GLU A 332 8.44 7.95 6.14
N LEU A 333 9.19 8.61 5.24
CA LEU A 333 10.60 8.31 5.02
C LEU A 333 11.45 8.54 6.28
N HIS A 334 11.20 9.62 7.02
CA HIS A 334 11.94 9.93 8.24
C HIS A 334 11.86 8.78 9.27
N HIS A 335 10.68 8.19 9.43
CA HIS A 335 10.50 7.06 10.34
C HIS A 335 11.18 5.78 9.83
N VAL A 336 11.14 5.52 8.52
CA VAL A 336 11.86 4.39 7.93
C VAL A 336 13.37 4.55 8.12
N LEU A 337 13.90 5.77 8.00
CA LEU A 337 15.31 6.06 8.29
C LEU A 337 15.61 5.83 9.78
N ASN A 338 14.73 6.26 10.69
CA ASN A 338 14.88 5.98 12.12
C ASN A 338 14.92 4.48 12.41
N LEU A 339 14.05 3.68 11.77
CA LEU A 339 14.10 2.21 11.87
C LEU A 339 15.44 1.67 11.37
N ALA A 340 15.96 2.19 10.26
CA ALA A 340 17.22 1.75 9.69
C ALA A 340 18.44 2.09 10.56
N THR A 341 18.33 3.07 11.46
CA THR A 341 19.38 3.38 12.45
C THR A 341 19.39 2.43 13.65
N LEU A 342 18.38 1.56 13.79
CA LEU A 342 18.36 0.59 14.88
C LEU A 342 19.46 -0.47 14.67
N PRO A 343 20.30 -0.75 15.68
CA PRO A 343 21.37 -1.75 15.58
C PRO A 343 20.85 -3.18 15.75
N CYS A 344 19.70 -3.51 15.16
CA CYS A 344 19.14 -4.84 15.20
C CYS A 344 19.45 -5.62 13.91
N ARG A 345 19.54 -6.93 14.06
CA ARG A 345 19.86 -7.88 12.99
C ARG A 345 18.80 -8.97 12.95
N ASP A 346 18.53 -9.44 11.74
CA ASP A 346 17.79 -10.66 11.54
C ASP A 346 18.59 -11.89 11.97
N CYS A 347 17.93 -13.02 12.12
CA CYS A 347 18.57 -14.29 12.50
C CYS A 347 19.03 -15.12 11.28
N CYS A 348 19.15 -14.50 10.10
CA CYS A 348 19.68 -15.17 8.89
C CYS A 348 21.21 -15.30 8.93
N THR A 349 21.77 -16.25 8.18
CA THR A 349 23.23 -16.53 8.13
C THR A 349 23.90 -16.11 6.82
N CYS A 350 23.25 -15.27 6.02
CA CYS A 350 23.78 -14.85 4.71
C CYS A 350 25.00 -13.93 4.85
N TYR A 351 25.97 -14.07 3.95
CA TYR A 351 27.16 -13.21 3.88
C TYR A 351 26.85 -11.75 3.47
N CYS A 352 25.58 -11.42 3.15
CA CYS A 352 25.03 -10.05 2.96
C CYS A 352 25.50 -9.08 4.05
N SER A 353 25.71 -9.60 5.26
CA SER A 353 25.89 -8.85 6.49
C SER A 353 26.46 -9.77 7.56
N GLU A 354 27.35 -9.25 8.39
CA GLU A 354 27.94 -10.02 9.48
C GLU A 354 26.91 -10.30 10.59
N GLY A 355 26.67 -11.58 10.93
CA GLY A 355 25.75 -11.93 12.01
C GLY A 355 24.26 -11.63 11.72
N GLY A 356 23.88 -11.56 10.44
CA GLY A 356 22.50 -11.36 9.99
C GLY A 356 22.26 -10.00 9.35
N CYS A 357 21.33 -9.94 8.39
CA CYS A 357 21.05 -8.72 7.63
C CYS A 357 20.46 -7.65 8.57
N THR A 358 20.97 -6.42 8.43
CA THR A 358 20.46 -5.25 9.15
C THR A 358 19.28 -4.64 8.39
N ILE A 359 18.47 -3.84 9.09
CA ILE A 359 17.41 -3.05 8.45
C ILE A 359 18.00 -2.09 7.40
N LEU A 360 19.14 -1.46 7.74
CA LEU A 360 19.85 -0.56 6.84
C LEU A 360 20.27 -1.26 5.54
N ALA A 361 20.88 -2.45 5.64
CA ALA A 361 21.30 -3.23 4.47
C ALA A 361 20.10 -3.59 3.58
N CYS A 362 18.96 -3.96 4.19
CA CYS A 362 17.72 -4.21 3.46
C CYS A 362 17.25 -2.97 2.67
N GLY A 363 17.28 -1.80 3.31
CA GLY A 363 16.87 -0.53 2.72
C GLY A 363 17.66 -0.16 1.46
N VAL A 364 18.97 -0.41 1.44
CA VAL A 364 19.88 -0.01 0.34
C VAL A 364 20.09 -1.05 -0.76
N SER A 365 19.73 -2.31 -0.51
CA SER A 365 19.85 -3.43 -1.48
C SER A 365 19.27 -3.09 -2.85
N ARG A 366 19.75 -3.71 -3.93
CA ARG A 366 19.18 -3.65 -5.30
C ARG A 366 18.08 -4.66 -5.51
N HIS A 367 18.21 -5.85 -4.92
CA HIS A 367 17.21 -6.88 -5.12
C HIS A 367 15.86 -6.42 -4.60
N ASN A 368 14.79 -6.57 -5.38
CA ASN A 368 13.39 -6.37 -4.95
C ASN A 368 12.59 -7.70 -4.95
N GLY A 369 13.27 -8.85 -5.01
CA GLY A 369 12.64 -10.19 -5.01
C GLY A 369 11.95 -10.58 -6.32
N PHE A 370 11.79 -9.64 -7.27
CA PHE A 370 10.95 -9.85 -8.44
C PHE A 370 11.55 -9.08 -9.63
N GLY A 371 11.57 -9.70 -10.82
CA GLY A 371 12.23 -9.23 -12.06
C GLY A 371 11.69 -7.93 -12.67
N TRP A 372 11.11 -7.03 -11.87
CA TRP A 372 10.69 -5.72 -12.33
C TRP A 372 11.93 -4.83 -12.52
N HIS A 373 12.06 -4.26 -13.72
CA HIS A 373 13.02 -3.23 -14.10
C HIS A 373 12.85 -1.89 -13.35
N THR A 374 12.21 -1.88 -12.17
CA THR A 374 12.02 -0.70 -11.32
C THR A 374 13.28 -0.33 -10.52
N SER A 375 14.34 -1.15 -10.58
CA SER A 375 15.62 -0.93 -9.87
C SER A 375 16.15 0.48 -10.06
N GLY A 376 16.11 1.01 -11.29
CA GLY A 376 16.68 2.33 -11.60
C GLY A 376 15.99 3.51 -10.91
N ARG A 377 14.70 3.42 -10.56
CA ARG A 377 13.98 4.52 -9.87
C ARG A 377 14.18 4.47 -8.35
N ILE A 378 14.09 3.27 -7.76
CA ILE A 378 14.30 3.08 -6.32
C ILE A 378 15.74 3.45 -5.95
N GLU A 379 16.73 3.03 -6.74
CA GLU A 379 18.13 3.37 -6.49
C GLU A 379 18.38 4.88 -6.50
N ARG A 380 17.76 5.61 -7.45
CA ARG A 380 17.89 7.06 -7.59
C ARG A 380 17.35 7.84 -6.41
N HIS A 381 16.18 7.44 -5.91
CA HIS A 381 15.49 8.24 -4.91
C HIS A 381 15.79 7.80 -3.49
N PHE A 382 15.98 6.51 -3.22
CA PHE A 382 15.99 5.99 -1.86
C PHE A 382 17.39 5.94 -1.23
N ARG A 383 18.41 5.56 -2.01
CA ARG A 383 19.79 5.46 -1.50
C ARG A 383 20.38 6.76 -0.97
N PRO A 384 20.17 7.94 -1.60
CA PRO A 384 20.71 9.19 -1.08
C PRO A 384 20.28 9.49 0.36
N PHE A 385 19.09 9.05 0.78
CA PHE A 385 18.63 9.24 2.15
C PHE A 385 19.40 8.38 3.15
N PHE A 386 19.66 7.11 2.83
CA PHE A 386 20.50 6.26 3.68
C PHE A 386 21.94 6.75 3.73
N PHE A 387 22.48 7.24 2.62
CA PHE A 387 23.84 7.80 2.59
C PHE A 387 23.94 9.04 3.48
N ARG A 388 22.97 9.98 3.39
CA ARG A 388 22.87 11.10 4.33
C ARG A 388 22.71 10.65 5.79
N THR A 389 22.02 9.54 6.02
CA THR A 389 21.88 8.98 7.37
C THR A 389 23.23 8.47 7.89
N VAL A 390 24.05 7.84 7.05
CA VAL A 390 25.43 7.47 7.39
C VAL A 390 26.28 8.71 7.65
N ASP A 391 26.18 9.74 6.82
CA ASP A 391 26.91 11.00 7.00
C ASP A 391 26.60 11.65 8.36
N GLY A 392 25.32 11.74 8.72
CA GLY A 392 24.88 12.28 10.00
C GLY A 392 25.23 11.40 11.21
N ASN A 393 25.60 10.14 10.98
CA ASN A 393 25.95 9.15 12.00
C ASN A 393 27.34 8.56 11.77
N ARG A 394 28.30 9.37 11.30
CA ARG A 394 29.64 8.90 10.88
C ARG A 394 30.42 8.17 11.98
N ASN A 395 30.13 8.47 13.25
CA ASN A 395 30.69 7.76 14.40
C ASN A 395 30.17 6.31 14.57
N LEU A 396 29.06 5.96 13.92
CA LEU A 396 28.49 4.62 13.92
C LEU A 396 29.04 3.81 12.74
N ARG A 397 30.31 3.38 12.83
CA ARG A 397 31.03 2.63 11.77
C ARG A 397 30.26 1.41 11.24
N TRP A 398 29.42 0.79 12.07
CA TRP A 398 28.59 -0.34 11.64
C TRP A 398 27.61 0.02 10.50
N MET A 399 27.19 1.28 10.39
CA MET A 399 26.24 1.72 9.37
C MET A 399 26.88 1.78 7.98
N SER A 400 28.03 2.44 7.86
CA SER A 400 28.81 2.46 6.61
C SER A 400 29.23 1.05 6.22
N SER A 401 29.75 0.26 7.17
CA SER A 401 30.11 -1.14 6.97
C SER A 401 28.94 -1.97 6.42
N ALA A 402 27.74 -1.85 7.00
CA ALA A 402 26.57 -2.59 6.54
C ALA A 402 26.19 -2.23 5.09
N ILE A 403 26.27 -0.95 4.70
CA ILE A 403 25.99 -0.51 3.32
C ILE A 403 27.08 -0.97 2.35
N LEU A 404 28.36 -0.79 2.70
CA LEU A 404 29.48 -1.23 1.87
C LEU A 404 29.40 -2.73 1.62
N ARG A 405 29.07 -3.50 2.65
CA ARG A 405 28.97 -4.96 2.56
C ARG A 405 27.85 -5.43 1.65
N ILE A 406 26.62 -4.95 1.84
CA ILE A 406 25.50 -5.37 0.98
C ILE A 406 25.70 -4.95 -0.48
N LEU A 407 26.20 -3.74 -0.73
CA LEU A 407 26.41 -3.27 -2.10
C LEU A 407 27.54 -4.02 -2.78
N THR A 408 28.64 -4.30 -2.08
CA THR A 408 29.75 -5.11 -2.61
C THR A 408 29.31 -6.54 -2.86
N PHE A 409 28.53 -7.13 -1.95
CA PHE A 409 27.94 -8.46 -2.10
C PHE A 409 27.10 -8.57 -3.39
N GLU A 410 26.20 -7.61 -3.62
CA GLU A 410 25.36 -7.58 -4.82
C GLU A 410 26.16 -7.29 -6.10
N GLU A 411 27.20 -6.46 -6.03
CA GLU A 411 28.06 -6.13 -7.18
C GLU A 411 29.01 -7.27 -7.58
N LEU A 412 29.28 -8.19 -6.65
CA LEU A 412 29.94 -9.48 -6.90
C LEU A 412 28.97 -10.56 -7.40
N SER A 413 27.67 -10.24 -7.53
CA SER A 413 26.61 -11.17 -7.94
C SER A 413 26.50 -12.42 -7.06
N LEU A 414 26.75 -12.27 -5.74
CA LEU A 414 26.60 -13.35 -4.78
C LEU A 414 25.12 -13.63 -4.49
N THR A 415 24.80 -14.89 -4.21
CA THR A 415 23.40 -15.31 -4.00
C THR A 415 22.94 -15.05 -2.58
N HIS A 416 21.86 -14.28 -2.44
CA HIS A 416 21.21 -14.10 -1.13
C HIS A 416 20.58 -15.42 -0.64
N THR A 417 20.91 -15.79 0.60
CA THR A 417 20.31 -16.92 1.35
C THR A 417 19.44 -16.42 2.53
N CYS A 418 19.14 -15.12 2.55
CA CYS A 418 18.44 -14.42 3.63
C CYS A 418 17.04 -13.91 3.23
N CYS A 419 16.60 -12.84 3.88
CA CYS A 419 15.28 -12.25 3.84
C CYS A 419 14.94 -11.49 2.54
N TYR A 420 15.71 -11.67 1.45
CA TYR A 420 15.50 -10.93 0.20
C TYR A 420 14.13 -11.21 -0.46
N ARG A 421 13.53 -12.36 -0.10
CA ARG A 421 12.20 -12.83 -0.53
C ARG A 421 11.16 -12.88 0.59
N ILE A 422 11.38 -12.12 1.67
CA ILE A 422 10.50 -12.12 2.84
C ILE A 422 9.05 -11.73 2.49
N LEU A 423 8.86 -10.97 1.42
CA LEU A 423 7.53 -10.56 0.97
C LEU A 423 6.76 -11.69 0.30
N GLU A 424 7.45 -12.59 -0.38
CA GLU A 424 6.86 -13.84 -0.88
C GLU A 424 6.56 -14.80 0.27
N GLU A 425 7.49 -14.95 1.23
CA GLU A 425 7.31 -15.81 2.42
C GLU A 425 6.13 -15.36 3.29
N THR A 426 5.97 -14.05 3.50
CA THR A 426 4.80 -13.46 4.21
C THR A 426 3.53 -13.46 3.36
N GLY A 427 3.66 -13.86 2.10
CA GLY A 427 2.58 -13.90 1.13
C GLY A 427 2.13 -12.53 0.62
N TRP A 428 2.73 -11.43 1.07
CA TRP A 428 2.30 -10.06 0.78
C TRP A 428 2.17 -9.74 -0.72
N TRP A 429 2.93 -10.43 -1.57
CA TRP A 429 2.98 -10.17 -3.01
C TRP A 429 2.59 -11.32 -3.93
N SER A 430 2.39 -12.55 -3.44
CA SER A 430 2.08 -13.68 -4.32
C SER A 430 0.60 -13.64 -4.73
N PRO A 431 0.27 -13.42 -6.02
CA PRO A 431 -1.09 -13.58 -6.52
C PRO A 431 -1.56 -15.02 -6.23
N PRO A 432 -2.88 -15.26 -6.07
CA PRO A 432 -3.40 -16.61 -5.79
C PRO A 432 -2.91 -17.68 -6.78
N LEU A 433 -2.58 -17.29 -8.01
CA LEU A 433 -2.13 -18.16 -9.09
C LEU A 433 -0.63 -18.52 -9.05
N PHE A 434 0.20 -17.82 -8.27
CA PHE A 434 1.63 -18.10 -8.11
C PHE A 434 1.94 -18.51 -6.67
N GLN A 435 1.06 -19.33 -6.11
CA GLN A 435 1.19 -19.90 -4.76
C GLN A 435 2.18 -21.05 -4.69
N ASP A 436 3.00 -21.26 -5.71
CA ASP A 436 4.19 -22.11 -5.56
C ASP A 436 5.02 -21.52 -4.42
N HIS A 437 5.07 -22.29 -3.33
CA HIS A 437 5.65 -21.88 -2.07
C HIS A 437 7.12 -21.55 -2.28
N PHE A 438 7.43 -20.25 -2.39
CA PHE A 438 8.80 -19.80 -2.36
C PHE A 438 9.30 -19.94 -0.93
N GLU A 439 10.11 -20.96 -0.72
CA GLU A 439 10.81 -21.19 0.53
C GLU A 439 12.22 -20.58 0.43
N ARG A 440 12.68 -20.03 1.55
CA ARG A 440 14.10 -19.68 1.71
C ARG A 440 14.93 -20.94 1.49
N PRO A 441 16.14 -20.84 0.91
CA PRO A 441 17.06 -21.95 0.92
C PRO A 441 17.16 -22.54 2.32
N SER A 442 16.97 -23.86 2.41
CA SER A 442 17.27 -24.63 3.60
C SER A 442 18.71 -24.39 4.05
N ARG A 443 19.03 -24.79 5.28
CA ARG A 443 20.40 -24.60 5.79
C ARG A 443 21.42 -25.34 4.93
N GLU A 444 21.05 -26.51 4.43
CA GLU A 444 21.85 -27.36 3.56
C GLU A 444 22.05 -26.69 2.19
N GLU A 445 20.98 -26.21 1.55
CA GLU A 445 21.08 -25.47 0.28
C GLU A 445 21.90 -24.18 0.43
N ALA A 446 21.72 -23.45 1.53
CA ALA A 446 22.54 -22.27 1.80
C ALA A 446 24.03 -22.63 1.93
N GLN A 447 24.35 -23.77 2.56
CA GLN A 447 25.72 -24.25 2.67
C GLN A 447 26.31 -24.66 1.32
N ASP A 448 25.51 -25.27 0.44
CA ASP A 448 25.92 -25.62 -0.93
C ASP A 448 26.17 -24.38 -1.77
N ILE A 449 25.32 -23.35 -1.64
CA ILE A 449 25.53 -22.02 -2.24
C ILE A 449 26.86 -21.45 -1.74
N TYR A 450 27.10 -21.44 -0.43
CA TYR A 450 28.36 -20.91 0.13
C TYR A 450 29.59 -21.67 -0.34
N HIS A 451 29.50 -22.99 -0.48
CA HIS A 451 30.59 -23.79 -1.00
C HIS A 451 30.89 -23.44 -2.46
N SER A 452 29.83 -23.29 -3.26
CA SER A 452 29.92 -22.97 -4.69
C SER A 452 30.45 -21.55 -4.93
N GLU A 453 30.09 -20.60 -4.06
CA GLU A 453 30.45 -19.18 -4.16
C GLU A 453 31.64 -18.78 -3.27
N ARG A 454 32.38 -19.75 -2.71
CA ARG A 454 33.45 -19.53 -1.73
C ARG A 454 34.50 -18.51 -2.17
N GLU A 455 34.83 -18.47 -3.46
CA GLU A 455 35.85 -17.56 -4.01
C GLU A 455 35.35 -16.12 -4.04
N GLY A 456 34.09 -15.92 -4.41
CA GLY A 456 33.46 -14.60 -4.36
C GLY A 456 33.23 -14.12 -2.92
N ILE A 457 32.87 -15.03 -2.00
CA ILE A 457 32.78 -14.73 -0.56
C ILE A 457 34.16 -14.35 -0.01
N ALA A 458 35.22 -15.08 -0.36
CA ALA A 458 36.58 -14.73 0.07
C ALA A 458 37.01 -13.35 -0.46
N LEU A 459 36.66 -13.03 -1.70
CA LEU A 459 36.92 -11.71 -2.29
C LEU A 459 36.13 -10.60 -1.57
N LEU A 460 34.87 -10.86 -1.20
CA LEU A 460 34.08 -9.95 -0.37
C LEU A 460 34.81 -9.63 0.94
N GLU A 461 35.28 -10.64 1.67
CA GLU A 461 35.99 -10.44 2.95
C GLU A 461 37.32 -9.69 2.82
N VAL A 462 37.93 -9.67 1.63
CA VAL A 462 39.12 -8.84 1.34
C VAL A 462 38.71 -7.40 1.03
N LEU A 463 37.63 -7.20 0.28
CA LEU A 463 37.18 -5.88 -0.15
C LEU A 463 36.54 -5.06 0.98
N ILE A 464 35.86 -5.68 1.94
CA ILE A 464 35.20 -4.92 3.03
C ILE A 464 36.21 -4.14 3.87
N PRO A 465 37.28 -4.73 4.42
CA PRO A 465 38.31 -3.97 5.13
C PRO A 465 38.95 -2.87 4.26
N GLU A 466 39.20 -3.14 2.98
CA GLU A 466 39.74 -2.15 2.02
C GLU A 466 38.83 -0.93 1.93
N PHE A 467 37.51 -1.13 1.79
CA PHE A 467 36.55 -0.03 1.69
C PHE A 467 36.30 0.68 3.01
N GLU A 468 36.30 -0.04 4.14
CA GLU A 468 36.16 0.57 5.46
C GLU A 468 37.35 1.47 5.79
N GLU A 469 38.57 1.02 5.51
CA GLU A 469 39.78 1.84 5.69
C GLU A 469 39.76 3.06 4.75
N ALA A 470 39.36 2.89 3.49
CA ALA A 470 39.25 4.00 2.56
C ALA A 470 38.17 5.02 3.01
N TRP A 471 37.05 4.57 3.56
CA TRP A 471 35.99 5.43 4.08
C TRP A 471 36.43 6.20 5.33
N ASP A 472 37.12 5.54 6.25
CA ASP A 472 37.65 6.16 7.48
C ASP A 472 38.60 7.34 7.14
N ASN A 473 39.33 7.25 6.02
CA ASN A 473 40.26 8.28 5.56
C ASN A 473 39.66 9.30 4.54
N TYR A 474 38.38 9.19 4.18
CA TYR A 474 37.79 10.03 3.12
C TYR A 474 37.10 11.28 3.67
N GLU A 475 37.53 12.48 3.28
CA GLU A 475 37.02 13.75 3.86
C GLU A 475 35.64 14.22 3.35
N GLY A 476 34.99 13.49 2.44
CA GLY A 476 33.70 13.85 1.85
C GLY A 476 32.49 13.12 2.45
N SER A 477 31.33 13.30 1.80
CA SER A 477 30.10 12.56 2.11
C SER A 477 30.17 11.11 1.61
N PHE A 478 29.37 10.24 2.21
CA PHE A 478 29.27 8.83 1.87
C PHE A 478 28.82 8.65 0.42
N GLY A 479 27.87 9.48 -0.05
CA GLY A 479 27.47 9.50 -1.46
C GLY A 479 28.64 9.79 -2.41
N ARG A 480 29.48 10.78 -2.09
CA ARG A 480 30.69 11.09 -2.89
C ARG A 480 31.72 9.97 -2.81
N PHE A 481 31.91 9.36 -1.65
CA PHE A 481 32.77 8.18 -1.50
C PHE A 481 32.32 7.03 -2.40
N MET A 482 31.01 6.72 -2.42
CA MET A 482 30.46 5.65 -3.24
C MET A 482 30.76 5.86 -4.74
N GLY A 483 30.66 7.11 -5.21
CA GLY A 483 30.96 7.48 -6.60
C GLY A 483 32.47 7.52 -6.92
N ALA A 484 33.27 8.11 -6.04
CA ALA A 484 34.69 8.40 -6.31
C ALA A 484 35.64 7.24 -5.97
N VAL A 485 35.30 6.38 -5.01
CA VAL A 485 36.19 5.33 -4.51
C VAL A 485 35.60 3.95 -4.77
N TRP A 486 34.42 3.66 -4.20
CA TRP A 486 33.83 2.31 -4.24
C TRP A 486 33.52 1.87 -5.68
N LYS A 487 32.81 2.68 -6.46
CA LYS A 487 32.36 2.31 -7.81
C LYS A 487 33.52 2.06 -8.79
N PRO A 488 34.55 2.95 -8.91
CA PRO A 488 35.71 2.67 -9.76
C PRO A 488 36.44 1.40 -9.36
N ARG A 489 36.59 1.16 -8.05
CA ARG A 489 37.22 -0.06 -7.54
C ARG A 489 36.42 -1.31 -7.92
N MET A 490 35.10 -1.29 -7.78
CA MET A 490 34.25 -2.41 -8.20
C MET A 490 34.26 -2.65 -9.72
N LYS A 491 34.28 -1.59 -10.55
CA LYS A 491 34.48 -1.73 -12.01
C LYS A 491 35.80 -2.48 -12.33
N LYS A 492 36.88 -2.19 -11.59
CA LYS A 492 38.16 -2.90 -11.72
C LYS A 492 38.06 -4.37 -11.27
N VAL A 493 37.45 -4.64 -10.11
CA VAL A 493 37.21 -6.01 -9.62
C VAL A 493 36.45 -6.83 -10.66
N GLN A 494 35.38 -6.30 -11.21
CA GLN A 494 34.58 -6.98 -12.22
C GLN A 494 35.38 -7.27 -13.50
N LYS A 495 36.23 -6.34 -13.93
CA LYS A 495 37.14 -6.56 -15.07
C LYS A 495 38.14 -7.67 -14.79
N GLU A 496 38.66 -7.77 -13.56
CA GLU A 496 39.55 -8.85 -13.12
C GLU A 496 38.82 -10.20 -13.09
N LEU A 497 37.61 -10.23 -12.52
CA LEU A 497 36.76 -11.43 -12.48
C LEU A 497 36.43 -11.94 -13.88
N ARG A 498 36.06 -11.05 -14.81
CA ARG A 498 35.79 -11.42 -16.22
C ARG A 498 37.01 -12.00 -16.92
N LYS A 499 38.22 -11.55 -16.56
CA LYS A 499 39.47 -12.10 -17.11
C LYS A 499 39.83 -13.45 -16.51
N SER A 500 39.51 -13.71 -15.25
CA SER A 500 39.75 -15.01 -14.60
C SER A 500 38.68 -16.05 -14.92
N MET A 501 37.47 -15.59 -15.28
CA MET A 501 36.37 -16.47 -15.62
C MET A 501 36.68 -17.19 -16.92
N LYS A 502 36.86 -18.51 -16.83
CA LYS A 502 36.98 -19.39 -17.99
C LYS A 502 35.78 -19.16 -18.91
N SER A 503 36.02 -19.18 -20.21
CA SER A 503 34.90 -19.11 -21.15
C SER A 503 33.91 -20.25 -20.87
N PRO A 504 32.60 -20.08 -21.13
CA PRO A 504 31.63 -21.18 -20.96
C PRO A 504 32.10 -22.47 -21.65
N ASP A 505 32.69 -22.36 -22.83
CA ASP A 505 33.29 -23.46 -23.58
C ASP A 505 34.42 -24.18 -22.81
N GLU A 506 35.31 -23.43 -22.15
CA GLU A 506 36.36 -24.01 -21.30
C GLU A 506 35.78 -24.69 -20.07
N ILE A 507 34.73 -24.13 -19.47
CA ILE A 507 34.02 -24.76 -18.35
C ILE A 507 33.44 -26.10 -18.80
N PHE A 508 32.66 -26.12 -19.89
CA PHE A 508 32.08 -27.36 -20.44
C PHE A 508 33.15 -28.39 -20.80
N ARG A 509 34.23 -27.97 -21.49
CA ARG A 509 35.34 -28.87 -21.81
C ARG A 509 36.00 -29.43 -20.56
N SER A 510 36.17 -28.62 -19.51
CA SER A 510 36.77 -29.07 -18.26
C SER A 510 35.89 -30.06 -17.48
N THR A 511 34.57 -30.02 -17.69
CA THR A 511 33.62 -30.99 -17.13
C THR A 511 33.37 -32.21 -18.04
N GLY A 512 34.07 -32.29 -19.18
CA GLY A 512 33.92 -33.39 -20.15
C GLY A 512 32.69 -33.26 -21.06
N VAL A 513 32.00 -32.12 -21.02
CA VAL A 513 30.87 -31.80 -21.90
C VAL A 513 31.38 -31.10 -23.15
N TYR A 514 31.13 -31.69 -24.32
CA TYR A 514 31.48 -31.08 -25.60
C TYR A 514 30.20 -30.58 -26.26
N LEU A 515 30.07 -29.25 -26.35
CA LEU A 515 28.99 -28.65 -27.13
C LEU A 515 29.26 -28.88 -28.61
N GLN A 516 28.41 -29.70 -29.25
CA GLN A 516 28.45 -29.89 -30.68
C GLN A 516 27.92 -28.60 -31.32
N LYS A 517 28.74 -27.94 -32.16
CA LYS A 517 28.25 -26.80 -32.94
C LYS A 517 27.07 -27.30 -33.76
N ALA A 518 25.89 -26.71 -33.56
CA ALA A 518 24.76 -27.02 -34.43
C ALA A 518 25.16 -26.60 -35.85
N ASP A 519 25.15 -27.52 -36.79
CA ASP A 519 25.44 -27.25 -38.22
C ASP A 519 24.38 -26.35 -38.88
N GLY A 520 23.44 -25.81 -38.09
CA GLY A 520 22.48 -24.80 -38.50
C GLY A 520 23.17 -23.45 -38.66
N LYS A 521 23.14 -22.95 -39.89
CA LYS A 521 23.55 -21.61 -40.31
C LYS A 521 22.77 -20.54 -39.53
N TYR A 522 23.14 -20.30 -38.27
CA TYR A 522 22.65 -19.16 -37.50
C TYR A 522 23.19 -17.89 -38.17
N VAL A 523 22.28 -17.04 -38.64
CA VAL A 523 22.61 -15.68 -39.05
C VAL A 523 23.10 -14.99 -37.78
N SER A 524 24.41 -14.80 -37.71
CA SER A 524 25.07 -14.11 -36.62
C SER A 524 24.75 -12.63 -36.78
N ASP A 525 23.73 -12.14 -36.08
CA ASP A 525 23.38 -10.71 -35.97
C ASP A 525 24.39 -9.95 -35.06
N SER A 526 25.65 -10.39 -35.02
CA SER A 526 26.67 -9.86 -34.12
C SER A 526 27.76 -9.11 -34.88
N GLU A 527 27.46 -7.90 -35.34
CA GLU A 527 28.48 -6.87 -35.60
C GLU A 527 27.91 -5.47 -35.35
N ASP A 528 27.56 -5.18 -34.10
CA ASP A 528 27.73 -3.83 -33.53
C ASP A 528 27.79 -3.91 -31.98
N ASP A 529 28.81 -4.61 -31.48
CA ASP A 529 29.26 -4.47 -30.07
C ASP A 529 30.01 -3.12 -29.93
N THR A 530 29.37 -2.03 -30.32
CA THR A 530 29.72 -0.75 -29.72
C THR A 530 29.28 -0.87 -28.27
N ASP A 531 30.26 -0.91 -27.36
CA ASP A 531 30.14 -0.73 -25.91
C ASP A 531 29.41 0.60 -25.62
N THR A 532 28.13 0.65 -25.96
CA THR A 532 27.24 1.71 -25.55
C THR A 532 27.01 1.38 -24.09
N GLU A 533 27.78 2.05 -23.22
CA GLU A 533 27.58 2.14 -21.77
C GLU A 533 26.20 2.80 -21.49
N SER A 534 25.12 2.23 -22.03
CA SER A 534 23.72 2.62 -21.87
C SER A 534 23.15 2.09 -20.54
N GLY A 535 24.02 1.88 -19.55
CA GLY A 535 23.63 2.01 -18.16
C GLY A 535 23.97 3.43 -17.78
N GLY A 536 23.11 4.40 -18.15
CA GLY A 536 23.31 5.81 -17.81
C GLY A 536 23.75 5.92 -16.35
N ASP A 537 25.00 6.37 -16.16
CA ASP A 537 25.68 6.38 -14.89
C ASP A 537 24.98 7.40 -13.97
N ILE A 538 23.91 6.95 -13.32
CA ILE A 538 23.01 7.72 -12.42
C ILE A 538 23.76 8.52 -11.35
N TRP A 539 25.00 8.16 -11.08
CA TRP A 539 25.84 8.78 -10.07
C TRP A 539 26.64 10.00 -10.57
N ASP A 540 26.73 10.23 -11.88
CA ASP A 540 27.60 11.28 -12.46
C ASP A 540 26.88 12.64 -12.62
N ASP A 541 25.54 12.67 -12.74
CA ASP A 541 24.81 13.91 -13.04
C ASP A 541 24.16 14.60 -11.83
N THR A 542 24.42 14.13 -10.60
CA THR A 542 23.88 14.80 -9.40
C THR A 542 24.91 15.73 -8.77
N ASP A 543 25.40 16.70 -9.56
CA ASP A 543 26.04 17.89 -9.01
C ASP A 543 25.10 18.50 -7.96
N SER A 544 25.58 18.46 -6.73
CA SER A 544 24.82 18.60 -5.49
C SER A 544 24.39 20.04 -5.18
N GLU A 545 24.39 20.94 -6.16
CA GLU A 545 24.02 22.35 -5.96
C GLU A 545 22.49 22.55 -5.88
N GLY A 546 21.68 21.60 -6.35
CA GLY A 546 20.22 21.74 -6.39
C GLY A 546 19.46 21.43 -5.10
N LEU A 547 20.09 20.79 -4.09
CA LEU A 547 19.41 20.31 -2.87
C LEU A 547 19.87 21.02 -1.58
N GLU A 548 20.90 21.85 -1.61
CA GLU A 548 21.37 22.61 -0.43
C GLU A 548 20.51 23.86 -0.11
N ASN A 549 19.57 24.26 -0.97
CA ASN A 549 18.76 25.48 -0.77
C ASN A 549 17.50 25.32 0.10
N CYS A 550 17.24 24.15 0.72
CA CYS A 550 16.04 23.96 1.55
C CYS A 550 16.24 24.15 3.06
N VAL A 551 17.46 24.46 3.53
CA VAL A 551 17.74 24.73 4.96
C VAL A 551 18.74 25.89 5.08
N LYS A 552 18.33 27.09 4.71
CA LYS A 552 18.97 28.32 5.23
C LYS A 552 18.07 28.87 6.32
N ASN A 553 18.59 28.84 7.55
CA ASN A 553 17.97 29.49 8.70
C ASN A 553 17.84 30.99 8.41
N GLU A 554 16.62 31.50 8.52
CA GLU A 554 16.32 32.92 8.65
C GLU A 554 16.71 33.33 10.07
N ASP A 555 17.94 33.79 10.28
CA ASP A 555 18.33 34.53 11.48
C ASP A 555 19.62 35.29 11.14
N GLU A 556 19.50 36.41 10.44
CA GLU A 556 20.43 37.54 10.51
C GLU A 556 19.81 38.75 9.79
N ASP A 557 20.08 39.92 10.36
CA ASP A 557 19.75 41.27 9.89
C ASP A 557 18.35 41.81 10.21
N ARG A 558 18.27 42.43 11.40
CA ARG A 558 17.38 43.57 11.62
C ARG A 558 18.21 44.81 11.95
N ASP A 559 18.18 45.70 10.97
CA ASP A 559 18.88 46.96 10.82
C ASP A 559 18.85 47.88 12.05
N THR A 560 20.05 48.33 12.40
CA THR A 560 20.33 49.66 12.93
C THR A 560 20.06 50.72 11.86
N GLU A 561 19.32 51.76 12.23
CA GLU A 561 19.43 53.19 11.85
C GLU A 561 18.03 53.83 11.77
N ASN A 562 17.70 54.71 12.73
CA ASN A 562 17.61 56.13 12.41
C ASN A 562 17.39 57.01 13.65
N GLU A 563 18.34 57.93 13.81
CA GLU A 563 18.25 59.34 14.20
C GLU A 563 16.95 59.85 14.85
N ASN A 564 17.09 60.46 16.03
CA ASN A 564 16.67 61.84 16.23
C ASN A 564 17.37 62.51 17.42
N GLU A 565 17.64 63.78 17.17
CA GLU A 565 18.24 64.88 17.92
C GLU A 565 17.75 65.03 19.38
N ASP A 566 18.67 65.52 20.22
CA ASP A 566 18.51 66.56 21.27
C ASP A 566 19.68 66.38 22.26
N ASP A 567 20.71 67.22 22.21
CA ASP A 567 20.84 68.51 22.91
C ASP A 567 21.82 68.35 24.10
N ASP A 568 22.43 69.47 24.47
CA ASP A 568 23.10 69.81 25.72
C ASP A 568 24.28 68.96 26.27
N GLY A 569 25.48 69.37 25.84
CA GLY A 569 26.34 70.15 26.75
C GLY A 569 27.47 69.46 27.55
N TYR A 570 28.58 70.20 27.62
CA TYR A 570 29.65 70.19 28.63
C TYR A 570 30.85 69.20 28.53
N THR A 571 31.95 69.77 28.04
CA THR A 571 33.30 69.91 28.67
C THR A 571 34.19 68.71 29.03
N THR A 572 35.35 68.70 28.33
CA THR A 572 36.77 68.67 28.80
C THR A 572 37.41 67.47 29.51
N ALA A 573 38.71 67.36 29.19
CA ALA A 573 39.84 66.66 29.83
C ALA A 573 40.00 65.17 29.42
N ALA A 574 41.00 64.78 28.63
CA ALA A 574 42.47 64.78 28.83
C ALA A 574 42.96 63.59 29.66
N GLU A 575 43.93 62.87 29.07
CA GLU A 575 44.93 61.94 29.66
C GLU A 575 44.33 60.62 30.22
N ASP A 576 44.84 59.42 29.95
CA ASP A 576 46.13 58.88 29.48
C ASP A 576 45.93 57.68 28.53
#